data_AF-A0AAC9HUD4-F1
#
_entry.id   AF-A0AAC9HUD4-F1
#
_cell.length_a   1.000
_cell.length_b   1.000
_cell.length_c   1.000
_cell.angle_alpha   90.00
_cell.angle_beta   90.00
_cell.angle_gamma   90.00
#
_symmetry.space_group_name_H-M   'P 1'
#
loop_
_entity.id
_entity.type
_entity.pdbx_description
1 polymer ?
#
loop_
_entity_poly.entity_id
_entity_poly.type
_entity_poly.pdbx_seq_one_letter_code
_entity_poly.pdbx_strand_id
1 'polypeptide(L)'
;MFLVGSGRSVLVEGVRPDGAEPVRAAISVTDAVDVLDALKAGRAIDLPAVDDRTELRRLLVRHRPDGVEISLRTRTSVLGRWFVYADRVPDLTFALRTALDATRATDHAPASGPAPEVRR
;
A
#
# COMPACT_ATOMS: atom_id res chain seq x y z
N MET A 1 0.90 10.92 -0.24
CA MET A 1 0.91 9.46 -0.47
C MET A 1 -0.44 8.96 -0.02
N PHE A 2 -1.11 8.16 -0.84
CA PHE A 2 -2.42 7.59 -0.54
C PHE A 2 -2.31 6.07 -0.43
N LEU A 3 -3.12 5.49 0.45
CA LEU A 3 -3.20 4.05 0.67
C LEU A 3 -4.67 3.63 0.51
N VAL A 4 -4.96 2.70 -0.40
CA VAL A 4 -6.32 2.23 -0.68
C VAL A 4 -6.35 0.71 -0.61
N GLY A 5 -7.27 0.12 0.15
CA GLY A 5 -7.47 -1.32 0.16
C GLY A 5 -8.28 -1.79 -1.06
N SER A 6 -7.83 -2.83 -1.75
CA SER A 6 -8.59 -3.46 -2.83
C SER A 6 -8.53 -4.98 -2.72
N GLY A 7 -9.59 -5.59 -2.17
CA GLY A 7 -9.86 -7.05 -2.15
C GLY A 7 -8.82 -7.92 -1.45
N ARG A 8 -7.62 -8.06 -2.04
CA ARG A 8 -6.50 -8.90 -1.56
C ARG A 8 -5.18 -8.16 -1.41
N SER A 9 -5.15 -6.85 -1.66
CA SER A 9 -3.94 -6.05 -1.63
C SER A 9 -4.18 -4.66 -1.04
N VAL A 10 -3.09 -4.01 -0.63
CA VAL A 10 -3.08 -2.59 -0.29
C VAL A 10 -2.38 -1.84 -1.42
N LEU A 11 -3.11 -0.93 -2.08
CA LEU A 11 -2.58 -0.02 -3.07
C LEU A 11 -1.82 1.10 -2.38
N VAL A 12 -0.59 1.31 -2.83
CA VAL A 12 0.30 2.40 -2.47
C VAL A 12 0.38 3.37 -3.63
N GLU A 13 -0.04 4.61 -3.39
CA GLU A 13 0.02 5.68 -4.38
C GLU A 13 0.94 6.82 -3.92
N GLY A 14 1.96 7.07 -4.73
CA GLY A 14 2.89 8.17 -4.56
C GLY A 14 2.65 9.29 -5.57
N VAL A 15 2.16 10.43 -5.09
CA VAL A 15 1.91 11.64 -5.91
C VAL A 15 3.23 12.29 -6.29
N ARG A 16 3.37 12.70 -7.56
CA ARG A 16 4.55 13.42 -8.04
C ARG A 16 4.31 14.94 -8.02
N PRO A 17 5.30 15.75 -7.63
CA PRO A 17 5.14 17.20 -7.50
C PRO A 17 5.06 17.93 -8.85
N ASP A 18 5.48 17.29 -9.94
CA ASP A 18 5.46 17.81 -11.31
C ASP A 18 4.09 17.68 -11.99
N GLY A 19 3.08 17.15 -11.29
CA GLY A 19 1.76 16.88 -11.85
C GLY A 19 1.71 15.68 -12.80
N ALA A 20 2.79 14.91 -12.91
CA ALA A 20 2.80 13.66 -13.66
C ALA A 20 1.89 12.60 -13.01
N GLU A 21 1.56 11.57 -13.78
CA GLU A 21 0.75 10.45 -13.31
C GLU A 21 1.33 9.85 -12.01
N PRO A 22 0.49 9.62 -10.99
CA PRO A 22 0.95 9.11 -9.71
C PRO A 22 1.54 7.70 -9.86
N VAL A 23 2.56 7.41 -9.06
CA VAL A 23 3.20 6.08 -9.08
C VAL A 23 2.42 5.16 -8.17
N ARG A 24 1.86 4.11 -8.75
CA ARG A 24 1.06 3.10 -8.05
C ARG A 24 1.82 1.80 -7.88
N ALA A 25 1.60 1.13 -6.76
CA ALA A 25 1.99 -0.26 -6.54
C ALA A 25 1.11 -0.90 -5.47
N ALA A 26 0.64 -2.11 -5.70
CA ALA A 26 -0.04 -2.94 -4.72
C ALA A 26 0.96 -3.84 -3.98
N ILE A 27 0.79 -3.95 -2.66
CA ILE A 27 1.48 -4.93 -1.80
C ILE A 27 0.45 -5.91 -1.22
N SER A 28 0.88 -7.10 -0.84
CA SER A 28 -0.02 -8.07 -0.22
C SER A 28 -0.47 -7.59 1.17
N VAL A 29 -1.56 -8.17 1.68
CA VAL A 29 -2.03 -7.92 3.06
C VAL A 29 -0.94 -8.26 4.08
N THR A 30 -0.21 -9.36 3.89
CA THR A 30 0.90 -9.77 4.76
C THR A 30 2.03 -8.75 4.73
N ASP A 31 2.45 -8.34 3.53
CA ASP A 31 3.51 -7.33 3.36
C ASP A 31 3.11 -5.98 4.00
N ALA A 32 1.83 -5.60 3.92
CA ALA A 32 1.32 -4.40 4.57
C ALA A 32 1.36 -4.48 6.11
N VAL A 33 1.14 -5.67 6.69
CA VAL A 33 1.35 -5.90 8.13
C VAL A 33 2.83 -5.78 8.47
N ASP A 34 3.71 -6.35 7.66
CA ASP A 34 5.16 -6.25 7.87
C ASP A 34 5.65 -4.80 7.80
N VAL A 35 5.06 -3.97 6.93
CA VAL A 35 5.32 -2.52 6.89
C VAL A 35 4.90 -1.84 8.19
N LEU A 36 3.72 -2.15 8.74
CA LEU A 36 3.29 -1.58 10.03
C LEU A 36 4.26 -1.95 11.16
N ASP A 37 4.71 -3.19 11.19
CA ASP A 37 5.66 -3.66 12.19
C ASP A 37 7.04 -3.03 12.01
N ALA A 38 7.50 -2.84 10.77
CA ALA A 38 8.73 -2.13 10.46
C ALA A 38 8.66 -0.64 10.85
N LEU A 39 7.53 0.03 10.59
CA LEU A 39 7.28 1.41 11.03
C LEU A 39 7.34 1.51 12.56
N LYS A 40 6.66 0.61 13.28
CA LYS A 40 6.67 0.58 14.74
C LYS A 40 8.06 0.28 15.32
N ALA A 41 8.81 -0.62 14.69
CA ALA A 41 10.12 -1.06 15.17
C ALA A 41 11.29 -0.17 14.73
N GLY A 42 11.05 0.88 13.94
CA GLY A 42 12.13 1.73 13.42
C GLY A 42 13.02 1.02 12.38
N ARG A 43 12.53 -0.05 11.74
CA ARG A 43 13.34 -0.90 10.84
C ARG A 43 13.11 -0.54 9.38
N ALA A 44 14.17 -0.66 8.58
CA ALA A 44 14.03 -0.63 7.14
C ALA A 44 13.41 -1.95 6.65
N ILE A 45 12.55 -1.87 5.64
CA ILE A 45 11.94 -3.04 5.01
C ILE A 45 11.83 -2.84 3.50
N ASP A 46 12.00 -3.92 2.75
CA ASP A 46 12.02 -3.93 1.29
C ASP A 46 11.23 -5.13 0.78
N LEU A 47 10.11 -4.88 0.12
CA LEU A 47 9.08 -5.87 -0.16
C LEU A 47 8.73 -5.91 -1.64
N PRO A 48 8.28 -7.07 -2.17
CA PRO A 48 7.71 -7.12 -3.50
C PRO A 48 6.45 -6.23 -3.57
N ALA A 49 6.26 -5.58 -4.71
CA ALA A 49 5.05 -4.86 -5.04
C ALA A 49 4.73 -5.09 -6.52
N VAL A 50 3.50 -4.88 -6.95
CA VAL A 50 3.08 -5.01 -8.36
C VAL A 50 2.34 -3.76 -8.78
N ASP A 51 2.44 -3.33 -10.03
CA ASP A 51 1.52 -2.30 -10.53
C ASP A 51 0.23 -2.89 -11.11
N ASP A 52 -0.64 -1.99 -11.57
CA ASP A 52 -1.92 -2.29 -12.21
C ASP A 52 -1.74 -3.14 -13.50
N ARG A 53 -0.52 -3.25 -14.04
CA ARG A 53 -0.15 -4.02 -15.24
C ARG A 53 0.67 -5.27 -14.92
N THR A 54 0.74 -5.67 -13.65
CA THR A 54 1.50 -6.83 -13.15
C THR A 54 3.02 -6.73 -13.25
N GLU A 55 3.57 -5.54 -13.51
CA GLU A 55 5.02 -5.36 -13.53
C GLU A 55 5.59 -5.46 -12.11
N LEU A 56 6.71 -6.19 -11.99
CA LEU A 56 7.36 -6.42 -10.71
C LEU A 56 8.05 -5.14 -10.21
N ARG A 57 7.63 -4.67 -9.06
CA ARG A 57 8.16 -3.49 -8.35
C ARG A 57 8.63 -3.91 -6.96
N ARG A 58 9.30 -2.97 -6.29
CA ARG A 58 9.64 -3.09 -4.89
C ARG A 58 9.28 -1.82 -4.13
N LEU A 59 8.72 -2.02 -2.95
CA LEU A 59 8.48 -0.99 -1.96
C LEU A 59 9.60 -1.03 -0.93
N LEU A 60 10.33 0.07 -0.81
CA LEU A 60 11.35 0.27 0.22
C LEU A 60 10.88 1.32 1.21
N VAL A 61 10.88 0.98 2.49
CA VAL A 61 10.61 1.89 3.60
C VAL A 61 11.87 1.99 4.45
N ARG A 62 12.35 3.20 4.69
CA ARG A 62 13.57 3.46 5.47
C ARG A 62 13.33 4.56 6.49
N HIS A 63 13.63 4.27 7.75
CA HIS A 63 13.67 5.28 8.80
C HIS A 63 14.87 6.22 8.63
N ARG A 64 14.65 7.48 8.95
CA ARG A 64 15.62 8.58 8.97
C ARG A 64 15.40 9.36 10.27
N PRO A 65 16.38 10.14 10.74
CA PRO A 65 16.20 10.95 11.95
C PRO A 65 14.96 11.85 11.90
N ASP A 66 14.63 12.38 10.73
CA ASP A 66 13.54 13.35 10.56
C ASP A 66 12.20 12.72 10.13
N GLY A 67 12.12 11.39 10.00
CA GLY A 67 10.94 10.70 9.51
C GLY A 67 11.21 9.41 8.74
N VAL A 68 10.41 9.14 7.72
CA VAL A 68 10.44 7.90 6.93
C VAL A 68 10.52 8.22 5.45
N GLU A 69 11.52 7.66 4.78
CA GLU A 69 11.62 7.65 3.33
C GLU A 69 10.93 6.41 2.77
N ILE A 70 10.08 6.61 1.76
CA ILE A 70 9.36 5.55 1.06
C ILE A 70 9.72 5.66 -0.41
N SER A 71 10.19 4.57 -1.00
CA SER A 71 10.56 4.52 -2.42
C SER A 71 9.86 3.37 -3.12
N LEU A 72 9.37 3.64 -4.33
CA LEU A 72 8.96 2.61 -5.28
C LEU A 72 10.01 2.49 -6.37
N ARG A 73 10.43 1.27 -6.67
CA ARG A 73 11.50 1.00 -7.63
C ARG A 73 11.24 -0.26 -8.46
N THR A 74 11.78 -0.29 -9.66
CA THR A 74 11.98 -1.51 -10.43
C THR A 74 13.35 -2.10 -10.10
N ARG A 75 13.74 -3.17 -10.81
CA ARG A 75 15.10 -3.71 -10.74
C ARG A 75 16.18 -2.69 -11.15
N THR A 76 15.84 -1.78 -12.06
CA THR A 76 16.82 -0.90 -12.74
C THR A 76 16.66 0.58 -12.40
N SER A 77 15.51 1.00 -11.88
CA SER A 77 15.19 2.42 -11.70
C SER A 77 14.37 2.69 -10.44
N VAL A 78 14.55 3.87 -9.84
CA VAL A 78 13.64 4.41 -8.83
C VAL A 78 12.50 5.12 -9.55
N LEU A 79 11.27 4.66 -9.34
CA LEU A 79 10.06 5.20 -9.95
C LEU A 79 9.55 6.44 -9.18
N GLY A 80 9.77 6.46 -7.88
CA GLY A 80 9.45 7.60 -7.04
C GLY A 80 9.98 7.43 -5.63
N ARG A 81 10.16 8.55 -4.96
CA ARG A 81 10.64 8.66 -3.58
C ARG A 81 9.87 9.75 -2.88
N TRP A 82 9.35 9.42 -1.70
CA TRP A 82 8.56 10.32 -0.87
C TRP A 82 9.10 10.30 0.55
N PHE A 83 9.04 11.44 1.21
CA PHE A 83 9.43 11.58 2.61
C PHE A 83 8.19 11.91 3.45
N VAL A 84 8.00 11.16 4.52
CA VAL A 84 6.98 11.41 5.53
C VAL A 84 7.69 11.87 6.79
N TYR A 85 7.49 13.13 7.17
CA TYR A 85 8.07 13.69 8.39
C TYR A 85 7.61 12.93 9.63
N ALA A 86 8.46 12.89 10.66
CA ALA A 86 8.23 12.10 11.88
C ALA A 86 6.87 12.39 12.55
N ASP A 87 6.42 13.64 12.54
CA ASP A 87 5.13 14.09 13.05
C ASP A 87 3.93 13.53 12.25
N ARG A 88 4.15 13.17 10.98
CA ARG A 88 3.13 12.58 10.08
C ARG A 88 3.20 11.06 9.98
N VAL A 89 4.20 10.41 10.57
CA VAL A 89 4.29 8.92 10.60
C VAL A 89 3.08 8.26 11.29
N PRO A 90 2.50 8.82 12.37
CA PRO A 90 1.25 8.30 12.93
C PRO A 90 0.10 8.28 11.92
N ASP A 91 -0.05 9.33 11.11
CA ASP A 91 -1.09 9.41 10.08
C ASP A 91 -0.89 8.35 9.00
N LEU A 92 0.35 8.15 8.56
CA LEU A 92 0.70 7.09 7.61
C LEU A 92 0.32 5.71 8.16
N THR A 93 0.67 5.46 9.43
CA THR A 93 0.36 4.21 10.12
C THR A 93 -1.15 3.99 10.22
N PHE A 94 -1.90 5.04 10.55
CA PHE A 94 -3.36 5.02 10.62
C PHE A 94 -4.00 4.74 9.25
N ALA A 95 -3.52 5.40 8.19
CA ALA A 95 -3.99 5.17 6.83
C ALA A 95 -3.74 3.73 6.37
N LEU A 96 -2.57 3.17 6.68
CA LEU A 96 -2.22 1.78 6.33
C LEU A 96 -3.10 0.76 7.07
N ARG A 97 -3.39 1.00 8.36
CA ARG A 97 -4.35 0.19 9.13
C ARG A 97 -5.75 0.24 8.54
N THR A 98 -6.23 1.44 8.24
CA THR A 98 -7.55 1.63 7.62
C THR A 98 -7.64 0.90 6.27
N ALA A 99 -6.59 0.96 5.45
CA ALA A 99 -6.54 0.23 4.18
C ALA A 99 -6.57 -1.29 4.38
N LEU A 100 -5.83 -1.82 5.37
CA LEU A 100 -5.84 -3.24 5.72
C LEU A 100 -7.22 -3.73 6.18
N ASP A 101 -7.87 -2.95 7.04
CA ASP A 101 -9.19 -3.31 7.57
C ASP A 101 -10.26 -3.29 6.46
N ALA A 102 -10.17 -2.34 5.52
CA ALA A 102 -11.04 -2.32 4.34
C ALA A 102 -10.84 -3.55 3.44
N THR A 103 -9.60 -3.99 3.23
CA THR A 103 -9.30 -5.21 2.47
C THR A 103 -9.88 -6.45 3.14
N ARG A 104 -9.75 -6.57 4.48
CA ARG A 104 -10.32 -7.68 5.25
C ARG A 104 -11.85 -7.71 5.23
N ALA A 105 -12.48 -6.54 5.34
CA ALA A 105 -13.93 -6.43 5.24
C ALA A 105 -14.46 -6.86 3.86
N THR A 106 -13.68 -6.64 2.80
CA THR A 106 -14.02 -7.05 1.43
C THR A 106 -13.89 -8.56 1.23
N ASP A 107 -12.87 -9.19 1.81
CA ASP A 107 -12.67 -10.65 1.76
C ASP A 107 -13.73 -11.41 2.60
N HIS A 108 -14.34 -10.75 3.59
CA HIS A 108 -15.39 -11.30 4.44
C HIS A 108 -16.83 -10.97 3.97
N ALA A 109 -17.00 -10.25 2.86
CA ALA A 109 -18.32 -10.07 2.28
C ALA A 109 -18.83 -11.45 1.80
N PRO A 110 -19.96 -11.96 2.32
CA PRO A 110 -20.52 -13.20 1.81
C PRO A 110 -20.77 -13.02 0.32
N ALA A 111 -20.29 -13.96 -0.49
CA ALA A 111 -20.68 -14.04 -1.89
C ALA A 111 -22.21 -14.11 -1.93
N SER A 112 -22.86 -12.99 -2.27
CA SER A 112 -24.28 -12.95 -2.56
C SER A 112 -24.52 -13.91 -3.72
N GLY A 113 -24.94 -15.13 -3.38
CA GLY A 113 -25.38 -16.13 -4.34
C GLY A 113 -26.55 -15.58 -5.16
N PRO A 114 -26.73 -16.06 -6.41
CA PRO A 114 -27.80 -15.58 -7.26
C PRO A 114 -29.16 -15.83 -6.59
N ALA A 115 -30.02 -14.81 -6.61
CA ALA A 115 -31.39 -14.91 -6.14
C ALA A 115 -32.13 -16.06 -6.86
N PRO A 116 -32.96 -16.85 -6.16
CA PRO A 116 -33.70 -17.92 -6.80
C PRO A 116 -34.74 -17.35 -7.78
N GLU A 117 -34.76 -17.97 -8.94
CA GLU A 117 -35.66 -17.78 -10.08
C GLU A 117 -37.14 -17.80 -9.64
N VAL A 118 -37.91 -16.78 -10.01
CA VAL A 118 -39.39 -16.85 -10.01
C VAL A 118 -39.85 -16.72 -11.46
N ARG A 119 -39.99 -17.86 -12.14
CA ARG A 119 -40.83 -17.94 -13.34
C ARG A 119 -42.28 -18.08 -12.91
N ARG A 120 -43.15 -17.20 -13.40
CA ARG A 120 -44.58 -17.42 -13.52
C ARG A 120 -44.99 -17.24 -14.96
#